data_AF-A0A5J6Q459-F1
#
_entry.id   AF-A0A5J6Q459-F1
#
_cell.length_a   1.000
_cell.length_b   1.000
_cell.length_c   1.000
_cell.angle_alpha   90.00
_cell.angle_beta   90.00
_cell.angle_gamma   90.00
#
_symmetry.space_group_name_H-M   'P 1'
#
loop_
_entity.id
_entity.type
_entity.pdbx_description
1 polymer ?
#
loop_
_entity_poly.entity_id
_entity_poly.type
_entity_poly.pdbx_seq_one_letter_code
_entity_poly.pdbx_strand_id
1 'polypeptide(L)'
;MNLAECVVAASLLTLSSSASMQLMGLAAAGEHRREARALALNAIDSQFRAAEAAMAALPSMPDSACDWVTIALQRRIAAQAVPEGLQRTLTRVDGDRRLLMQLEATDTGRSRRRLLDPAAQGRCGRQPDPVNQPEESDAPSSPRA
;
A
#
# COMPACT_ATOMS: atom_id res chain seq x y z
N MET A 1 3.09 -43.76 51.81
CA MET A 1 2.81 -43.24 50.45
C MET A 1 2.00 -44.29 49.74
N ASN A 2 0.71 -44.05 49.59
CA ASN A 2 -0.26 -45.07 49.18
C ASN A 2 -0.39 -45.08 47.64
N LEU A 3 -0.65 -46.24 47.02
CA LEU A 3 -0.79 -46.36 45.55
C LEU A 3 -1.82 -45.38 44.98
N ALA A 4 -2.88 -45.08 45.75
CA ALA A 4 -3.89 -44.09 45.40
C ALA A 4 -3.32 -42.66 45.28
N GLU A 5 -2.37 -42.25 46.12
CA GLU A 5 -1.74 -40.92 46.06
C GLU A 5 -0.88 -40.77 44.80
N CYS A 6 -0.17 -41.82 44.41
CA CYS A 6 0.63 -41.81 43.18
C CYS A 6 -0.23 -41.70 41.92
N VAL A 7 -1.38 -42.38 41.88
CA VAL A 7 -2.31 -42.33 40.72
C VAL A 7 -2.98 -40.96 40.61
N VAL A 8 -3.37 -40.36 41.74
CA VAL A 8 -3.95 -39.01 41.77
C VAL A 8 -2.91 -37.96 41.37
N ALA A 9 -1.67 -38.06 41.87
CA ALA A 9 -0.59 -37.16 41.48
C ALA A 9 -0.26 -37.26 39.98
N ALA A 10 -0.19 -38.47 39.43
CA ALA A 10 0.11 -38.70 38.01
C ALA A 10 -1.01 -38.19 37.08
N SER A 11 -2.27 -38.34 37.48
CA SER A 11 -3.42 -37.81 36.71
C SER A 11 -3.48 -36.28 36.73
N LEU A 12 -3.22 -35.64 37.88
CA LEU A 12 -3.11 -34.18 37.98
C LEU A 12 -1.94 -33.63 37.13
N LEU A 13 -0.79 -34.31 37.15
CA LEU A 13 0.38 -33.93 36.34
C LEU A 13 0.08 -34.02 34.83
N THR A 14 -0.52 -35.13 34.37
CA THR A 14 -0.85 -35.31 32.94
C THR A 14 -1.91 -34.33 32.45
N LEU A 15 -2.93 -34.02 33.25
CA LEU A 15 -3.93 -33.01 32.92
C LEU A 15 -3.32 -31.60 32.83
N SER A 16 -2.45 -31.22 33.78
CA SER A 16 -1.78 -29.92 33.76
C SER A 16 -0.82 -29.76 32.56
N SER A 17 -0.11 -30.83 32.21
CA SER A 17 0.82 -30.83 31.07
C SER A 17 0.09 -30.76 29.73
N SER A 18 -1.06 -31.43 29.61
CA SER A 18 -1.91 -31.37 28.40
C SER A 18 -2.49 -29.97 28.20
N ALA A 19 -3.00 -29.34 29.27
CA ALA A 19 -3.51 -27.97 29.21
C ALA A 19 -2.43 -26.96 28.80
N SER A 20 -1.20 -27.12 29.31
CA SER A 20 -0.06 -26.26 28.98
C SER A 20 0.38 -26.40 27.51
N MET A 21 0.41 -27.62 26.98
CA MET A 21 0.70 -27.87 25.57
C MET A 21 -0.37 -27.31 24.63
N GLN A 22 -1.65 -27.40 25.01
CA GLN A 22 -2.74 -26.82 24.22
C GLN A 22 -2.67 -25.28 24.18
N LEU A 23 -2.32 -24.64 25.30
CA LEU A 23 -2.11 -23.20 25.35
C LEU A 23 -0.91 -22.75 24.51
N MET A 24 0.21 -23.47 24.54
CA MET A 24 1.35 -23.21 23.67
C MET A 24 1.00 -23.41 22.19
N GLY A 25 0.24 -24.45 21.85
CA GLY A 25 -0.23 -24.69 20.48
C GLY A 25 -1.15 -23.58 19.96
N LEU A 26 -2.04 -23.06 20.82
CA LEU A 26 -2.89 -21.92 20.50
C LEU A 26 -2.09 -20.62 20.35
N ALA A 27 -1.07 -20.41 21.18
CA ALA A 27 -0.17 -19.26 21.06
C ALA A 27 0.64 -19.30 19.77
N ALA A 28 1.25 -20.45 19.43
CA ALA A 28 2.01 -20.65 18.20
C ALA A 28 1.13 -20.49 16.95
N ALA A 29 -0.08 -21.05 16.95
CA ALA A 29 -1.05 -20.83 15.88
C ALA A 29 -1.47 -19.35 15.77
N GLY A 30 -1.51 -18.63 16.89
CA GLY A 30 -1.74 -17.20 16.95
C GLY A 30 -0.61 -16.38 16.32
N GLU A 31 0.65 -16.75 16.58
CA GLU A 31 1.84 -16.10 16.01
C GLU A 31 1.93 -16.32 14.51
N HIS A 32 1.74 -17.54 14.02
CA HIS A 32 1.74 -17.81 12.58
C HIS A 32 0.65 -17.02 11.83
N ARG A 33 -0.53 -16.84 12.44
CA ARG A 33 -1.58 -15.99 11.86
C ARG A 33 -1.19 -14.51 11.84
N ARG A 34 -0.43 -14.02 12.83
CA ARG A 34 0.06 -12.64 12.85
C ARG A 34 1.14 -12.42 11.80
N GLU A 35 2.05 -13.36 11.66
CA GLU A 35 3.10 -13.33 10.65
C GLU A 35 2.53 -13.36 9.24
N ALA A 36 1.61 -14.28 8.94
CA ALA A 36 0.93 -14.35 7.65
C ALA A 36 0.18 -13.05 7.31
N ARG A 37 -0.44 -12.41 8.32
CA ARG A 37 -1.09 -11.11 8.14
C ARG A 37 -0.08 -9.99 7.84
N ALA A 38 1.04 -9.97 8.55
CA ALA A 38 2.09 -8.97 8.32
C ALA A 38 2.70 -9.11 6.91
N LEU A 39 2.96 -10.34 6.48
CA LEU A 39 3.43 -10.64 5.13
C LEU A 39 2.43 -10.20 4.06
N ALA A 40 1.14 -10.50 4.23
CA ALA A 40 0.08 -10.07 3.30
C ALA A 40 0.01 -8.54 3.19
N LEU A 41 0.12 -7.82 4.30
CA LEU A 41 0.12 -6.35 4.30
C LEU A 41 1.38 -5.78 3.63
N ASN A 42 2.54 -6.36 3.89
CA ASN A 42 3.79 -5.96 3.25
C ASN A 42 3.73 -6.18 1.73
N ALA A 43 3.15 -7.29 1.28
CA ALA A 43 2.97 -7.57 -0.14
C ALA A 43 2.07 -6.52 -0.81
N ILE A 44 0.94 -6.18 -0.17
CA ILE A 44 0.05 -5.11 -0.64
C ILE A 44 0.80 -3.76 -0.73
N ASP A 45 1.55 -3.40 0.32
CA ASP A 45 2.25 -2.12 0.37
C ASP A 45 3.37 -2.04 -0.68
N SER A 46 4.07 -3.15 -0.96
CA SER A 46 5.07 -3.21 -2.02
C SER A 46 4.46 -2.95 -3.41
N GLN A 47 3.26 -3.45 -3.66
CA GLN A 47 2.55 -3.26 -4.93
C GLN A 47 2.08 -1.81 -5.10
N PHE A 48 1.63 -1.15 -4.03
CA PHE A 48 1.34 0.29 -4.09
C PHE A 48 2.59 1.12 -4.36
N ARG A 49 3.73 0.81 -3.72
CA ARG A 49 5.01 1.48 -4.02
C ARG A 49 5.44 1.28 -5.48
N ALA A 50 5.23 0.10 -6.04
CA ALA A 50 5.50 -0.16 -7.45
C ALA A 50 4.58 0.65 -8.39
N ALA A 51 3.31 0.83 -8.03
CA ALA A 51 2.39 1.69 -8.77
C ALA A 51 2.77 3.18 -8.68
N GLU A 52 3.20 3.65 -7.51
CA GLU A 52 3.71 5.01 -7.32
C GLU A 52 4.99 5.25 -8.12
N ALA A 53 5.93 4.30 -8.12
CA ALA A 53 7.12 4.37 -8.95
C ALA A 53 6.78 4.40 -10.45
N ALA A 54 5.79 3.62 -10.89
CA ALA A 54 5.30 3.66 -12.27
C ALA A 54 4.71 5.02 -12.63
N MET A 55 4.00 5.68 -11.70
CA MET A 55 3.48 7.04 -11.88
C MET A 55 4.59 8.09 -11.95
N ALA A 56 5.56 8.01 -11.03
CA ALA A 56 6.71 8.91 -11.01
C ALA A 56 7.60 8.80 -12.26
N ALA A 57 7.62 7.61 -12.89
CA ALA A 57 8.34 7.35 -14.13
C ALA A 57 7.57 7.76 -15.40
N LEU A 58 6.39 8.38 -15.28
CA LEU A 58 5.69 8.97 -16.42
C LEU A 58 6.23 10.38 -16.72
N PRO A 59 6.33 10.75 -18.01
CA PRO A 59 6.66 12.11 -18.39
C PRO A 59 5.58 13.07 -17.92
N SER A 60 5.97 14.30 -17.61
CA SER A 60 5.00 15.39 -17.44
C SER A 60 4.48 15.81 -18.81
N MET A 61 3.16 15.88 -18.93
CA MET A 61 2.45 16.19 -20.17
C MET A 61 1.47 17.35 -19.95
N PRO A 62 1.05 18.06 -21.01
CA PRO A 62 0.00 19.08 -20.88
C PRO A 62 -1.33 18.46 -20.44
N ASP A 63 -2.22 19.27 -19.86
CA ASP A 63 -3.55 18.82 -19.39
C ASP A 63 -4.38 18.12 -20.48
N SER A 64 -4.28 18.58 -21.73
CA SER A 64 -4.98 17.97 -22.88
C SER A 64 -4.60 16.51 -23.12
N ALA A 65 -3.40 16.09 -22.68
CA ALA A 65 -2.90 14.73 -22.80
C ALA A 65 -3.07 13.92 -21.50
N CYS A 66 -3.71 14.47 -20.47
CA CYS A 66 -3.81 13.79 -19.18
C CYS A 66 -4.54 12.43 -19.27
N ASP A 67 -5.56 12.33 -20.13
CA ASP A 67 -6.24 11.04 -20.35
C ASP A 67 -5.33 9.96 -20.93
N TRP A 68 -4.38 10.36 -21.79
CA TRP A 68 -3.37 9.44 -22.32
C TRP A 68 -2.39 9.01 -21.23
N VAL A 69 -1.98 9.94 -20.36
CA VAL A 69 -1.11 9.64 -19.19
C VAL A 69 -1.80 8.63 -18.26
N THR A 70 -3.09 8.79 -17.98
CA THR A 70 -3.86 7.85 -17.16
C THR A 70 -3.96 6.47 -17.81
N ILE A 71 -4.19 6.40 -19.13
CA ILE A 71 -4.20 5.13 -19.89
C ILE A 71 -2.82 4.47 -19.86
N ALA A 72 -1.76 5.24 -20.05
CA ALA A 72 -0.38 4.75 -19.99
C ALA A 72 -0.03 4.22 -18.60
N LEU A 73 -0.45 4.93 -17.54
CA LEU A 73 -0.32 4.48 -16.16
C LEU A 73 -1.04 3.15 -15.93
N GLN A 74 -2.30 3.05 -16.34
CA GLN A 74 -3.10 1.83 -16.19
C GLN A 74 -2.44 0.64 -16.88
N ARG A 75 -1.96 0.80 -18.12
CA ARG A 75 -1.25 -0.25 -18.86
C ARG A 75 0.05 -0.65 -18.16
N ARG A 76 0.82 0.32 -17.67
CA ARG A 76 2.09 0.09 -17.00
C ARG A 76 1.90 -0.68 -15.69
N ILE A 77 0.89 -0.33 -14.90
CA ILE A 77 0.55 -1.07 -13.68
C ILE A 77 0.01 -2.45 -14.05
N ALA A 78 -0.88 -2.57 -15.04
CA ALA A 78 -1.41 -3.86 -15.48
C ALA A 78 -0.31 -4.85 -15.93
N ALA A 79 0.78 -4.34 -16.51
CA ALA A 79 1.94 -5.14 -16.90
C ALA A 79 2.84 -5.57 -15.72
N GLN A 80 2.70 -4.99 -14.53
CA GLN A 80 3.46 -5.40 -13.35
C GLN A 80 2.97 -6.76 -12.85
N ALA A 81 3.91 -7.65 -12.51
CA ALA A 81 3.58 -8.92 -11.88
C ALA A 81 2.84 -8.70 -10.55
N VAL A 82 1.75 -9.44 -10.36
CA VAL A 82 1.03 -9.50 -9.09
C VAL A 82 1.56 -10.71 -8.32
N PRO A 83 2.04 -10.55 -7.07
CA PRO A 83 2.51 -11.65 -6.26
C PRO A 83 1.40 -12.68 -6.04
N GLU A 84 1.79 -13.93 -5.83
CA GLU A 84 0.85 -14.99 -5.48
C GLU A 84 0.07 -14.62 -4.21
N GLY A 85 -1.18 -15.06 -4.13
CA GLY A 85 -2.08 -14.74 -3.02
C GLY A 85 -2.62 -13.29 -3.03
N LEU A 86 -2.32 -12.50 -4.06
CA LEU A 86 -2.91 -11.17 -4.28
C LEU A 86 -3.75 -11.10 -5.54
N GLN A 87 -4.85 -10.36 -5.46
CA GLN A 87 -5.64 -9.92 -6.59
C GLN A 87 -5.58 -8.41 -6.71
N ARG A 88 -5.39 -7.93 -7.95
CA ARG A 88 -5.36 -6.51 -8.27
C ARG A 88 -6.51 -6.15 -9.20
N THR A 89 -7.26 -5.13 -8.82
CA THR A 89 -8.30 -4.51 -9.65
C THR A 89 -7.92 -3.06 -9.92
N LEU A 90 -8.01 -2.66 -11.18
CA LEU A 90 -7.78 -1.28 -11.62
C LEU A 90 -9.06 -0.75 -12.27
N THR A 91 -9.61 0.32 -11.71
CA THR A 91 -10.86 0.92 -12.18
C THR A 91 -10.62 2.39 -12.46
N ARG A 92 -10.96 2.85 -13.67
CA ARG A 92 -11.00 4.28 -13.96
C ARG A 92 -12.22 4.87 -13.27
N VAL A 93 -12.05 6.00 -12.59
CA VAL A 93 -13.18 6.69 -11.97
C VAL A 93 -13.95 7.40 -13.08
N ASP A 94 -15.25 7.11 -13.21
CA ASP A 94 -16.09 7.65 -14.30
C ASP A 94 -16.09 9.18 -14.30
N GLY A 95 -15.97 9.76 -15.50
CA GLY A 95 -15.89 11.21 -15.67
C GLY A 95 -14.57 11.83 -15.19
N ASP A 96 -13.57 11.01 -14.84
CA ASP A 96 -12.35 11.45 -14.20
C ASP A 96 -11.07 10.85 -14.83
N ARG A 97 -9.95 11.55 -14.61
CA ARG A 97 -8.60 11.15 -15.05
C ARG A 97 -7.83 10.39 -13.96
N ARG A 98 -8.52 9.95 -12.91
CA ARG A 98 -7.98 9.21 -11.76
C ARG A 98 -8.19 7.70 -11.92
N LEU A 99 -7.25 6.93 -11.37
CA LEU A 99 -7.28 5.47 -11.36
C LEU A 99 -7.41 4.96 -9.93
N LEU A 100 -8.44 4.18 -9.63
CA LEU A 100 -8.58 3.48 -8.36
C LEU A 100 -7.89 2.11 -8.47
N MET A 101 -6.88 1.89 -7.64
CA MET A 101 -6.24 0.60 -7.50
C MET A 101 -6.71 -0.08 -6.20
N GLN A 102 -7.30 -1.26 -6.34
CA GLN A 102 -7.64 -2.15 -5.23
C GLN A 102 -6.71 -3.36 -5.25
N LEU A 103 -6.18 -3.70 -4.08
CA LEU A 103 -5.45 -4.94 -3.84
C LEU A 103 -6.16 -5.73 -2.76
N GLU A 104 -6.23 -7.03 -2.94
CA GLU A 104 -6.85 -7.95 -1.99
C GLU A 104 -5.97 -9.20 -1.82
N ALA A 105 -5.65 -9.53 -0.58
CA ALA A 105 -4.97 -10.76 -0.22
C ALA A 105 -5.99 -11.88 -0.07
N THR A 106 -5.98 -12.84 -0.99
CA THR A 106 -6.95 -13.94 -1.06
C THR A 106 -6.98 -14.78 0.22
N ASP A 107 -5.82 -14.98 0.81
CA ASP A 107 -5.66 -15.90 1.94
C ASP A 107 -6.10 -15.29 3.28
N THR A 108 -6.17 -13.97 3.35
CA THR A 108 -6.51 -13.23 4.58
C THR A 108 -7.78 -12.38 4.44
N GLY A 109 -8.33 -12.24 3.23
CA GLY A 109 -9.45 -11.34 2.91
C GLY A 109 -9.13 -9.85 3.12
N ARG A 110 -7.84 -9.49 3.26
CA ARG A 110 -7.43 -8.11 3.53
C ARG A 110 -7.40 -7.34 2.22
N SER A 111 -8.17 -6.27 2.16
CA SER A 111 -8.16 -5.36 1.01
C SER A 111 -7.68 -3.97 1.40
N ARG A 112 -6.95 -3.34 0.47
CA ARG A 112 -6.61 -1.92 0.51
C ARG A 112 -6.89 -1.29 -0.84
N ARG A 113 -7.22 0.00 -0.82
CA ARG A 113 -7.48 0.80 -2.00
C ARG A 113 -6.61 2.05 -1.97
N ARG A 114 -6.13 2.48 -3.13
CA ARG A 114 -5.42 3.75 -3.29
C ARG A 114 -5.86 4.42 -4.58
N LEU A 115 -6.14 5.72 -4.48
CA LEU A 115 -6.41 6.56 -5.62
C LEU A 115 -5.08 7.03 -6.20
N LEU A 116 -4.93 6.87 -7.51
CA LEU A 116 -3.77 7.27 -8.28
C LEU A 116 -4.21 8.42 -9.18
N ASP A 117 -3.69 9.61 -8.90
CA ASP A 117 -4.05 10.85 -9.57
C ASP A 117 -2.80 11.43 -10.27
N PRO A 118 -2.68 11.25 -11.60
CA PRO A 118 -1.56 11.80 -12.36
C PRO A 118 -1.47 13.32 -12.28
N ALA A 119 -2.60 14.04 -12.16
CA ALA A 119 -2.61 15.50 -12.09
C ALA A 119 -2.09 16.00 -10.74
N ALA A 120 -2.53 15.37 -9.65
CA ALA A 120 -2.04 15.68 -8.30
C ALA A 120 -0.54 15.42 -8.14
N GLN A 121 0.06 14.56 -8.99
CA GLN A 121 1.50 14.29 -9.00
C GLN A 121 2.27 15.04 -10.12
N GLY A 122 1.65 16.05 -10.74
CA GLY A 122 2.29 16.89 -11.76
C GLY A 122 2.66 16.15 -13.06
N ARG A 123 2.07 14.98 -13.29
CA ARG A 123 2.29 14.19 -14.53
C ARG A 123 1.42 14.68 -15.68
N CYS A 124 0.35 15.37 -15.36
CA CYS A 124 -0.47 16.09 -16.33
C CYS A 124 -1.06 17.34 -15.66
N GLY A 125 -1.56 18.28 -16.45
CA GLY A 125 -2.22 19.48 -15.94
C GLY A 125 -1.66 20.76 -16.53
N ARG A 126 -2.05 21.92 -15.98
CA ARG A 126 -1.40 23.19 -16.31
C ARG A 126 0.06 23.11 -15.86
N GLN A 127 0.98 23.02 -16.82
CA GLN A 127 2.35 23.44 -16.56
C GLN A 127 2.27 24.86 -15.98
N PRO A 128 2.94 25.15 -14.86
CA PRO A 128 3.10 26.54 -14.47
C PRO A 128 3.77 27.25 -15.65
N ASP A 129 3.08 28.23 -16.24
CA ASP A 129 3.64 29.04 -17.30
C ASP A 129 5.00 29.57 -16.83
N PRO A 130 6.09 29.39 -17.61
CA PRO A 130 7.40 29.89 -17.23
C PRO A 130 7.52 31.41 -17.48
N VAL A 131 6.51 32.23 -17.14
CA VAL A 131 6.63 33.70 -17.19
C VAL A 131 5.67 34.31 -16.17
N ASN A 132 6.12 34.38 -14.92
CA ASN A 132 5.87 35.50 -14.02
C ASN A 132 7.04 35.50 -13.05
N GLN A 133 8.23 35.79 -13.58
CA GLN A 133 9.23 36.43 -12.75
C GLN A 133 8.58 37.75 -12.31
N PRO A 134 8.46 38.04 -11.01
CA PRO A 134 8.20 39.41 -10.59
C PRO A 134 9.33 40.23 -11.19
N GLU A 135 9.02 41.08 -12.17
CA GLU A 135 9.89 42.21 -12.49
C GLU A 135 10.07 42.94 -11.15
N GLU A 136 11.24 42.74 -10.56
CA GLU A 136 11.69 43.48 -9.40
C GLU A 136 11.62 44.95 -9.81
N SER A 137 10.60 45.61 -9.27
CA SER A 137 10.26 46.99 -9.51
C SER A 137 11.40 47.84 -8.95
N ASP A 138 12.36 48.14 -9.82
CA ASP A 138 13.49 49.00 -9.52
C ASP A 138 13.01 50.46 -9.48
N ALA A 139 12.65 50.92 -8.27
CA ALA A 139 12.59 52.32 -7.90
C ALA A 139 12.87 52.40 -6.39
N PRO A 140 13.68 53.37 -5.89
CA PRO A 140 13.58 54.78 -6.28
C PRO A 140 14.90 55.56 -6.45
N SER A 141 14.80 56.57 -7.33
CA SER A 141 15.44 57.89 -7.27
C SER A 141 16.12 58.32 -5.96
N SER A 142 17.36 58.80 -6.05
CA SER A 142 17.86 59.90 -5.21
C SER A 142 19.04 60.64 -5.88
N PRO A 143 19.16 61.98 -5.73
CA PRO A 143 19.96 62.85 -6.58
C PRO A 143 21.35 63.14 -5.99
N ARG A 144 22.33 63.43 -6.87
CA ARG A 144 23.55 64.15 -6.48
C ARG A 144 24.20 64.83 -7.69
N ALA A 145 24.00 66.14 -7.81
CA ALA A 145 24.97 67.14 -8.24
C ALA A 145 24.47 68.51 -7.80
#